data_AF-A0A3G8ZQN5-F1
#
_entry.id   AF-A0A3G8ZQN5-F1
#
_cell.length_a   1.000
_cell.length_b   1.000
_cell.length_c   1.000
_cell.angle_alpha   90.00
_cell.angle_beta   90.00
_cell.angle_gamma   90.00
#
_symmetry.space_group_name_H-M   'P 1'
#
loop_
_entity.id
_entity.type
_entity.pdbx_description
1 polymer ?
#
loop_
_entity_poly.entity_id
_entity_poly.type
_entity_poly.pdbx_seq_one_letter_code
_entity_poly.pdbx_strand_id
1 'polypeptide(L)'
;MAPDKSPTSTPIPMMVKTAPKRKDPDALEVRILSGITEFDAAARLIGHVFSPDGVSHVPADLTVAVSLAGGYVGGAFIDNELIGVAIAFGEIRPWQHPREAPTSSLAMHSHVAAVASKARGRRVGWSLKMHQREWALARGVDTIDWTFDPLERRNGFFNMTLLGAQAIQYLPNLYGEIDDDVNRKQETDRVLVRWNLNSPEAIIAASGTLVEPAITDAEMKKSALWPSDRAPSAPQVFSGAQQMRQLCGTPTDIEALAKTDLAAALSWRRAQRAILQPALDSGAVITGMTRSGWYTLER
;
A
#
# COMPACT_ATOMS: atom_id res chain seq x y z
N MET A 1 -1.32 -1.91 84.09
CA MET A 1 -0.05 -1.51 83.46
C MET A 1 0.08 -2.30 82.16
N ALA A 2 -0.39 -1.70 81.06
CA ALA A 2 -0.32 -2.22 79.70
C ALA A 2 -0.05 -1.01 78.80
N PRO A 3 0.85 -1.10 77.80
CA PRO A 3 1.36 0.10 77.14
C PRO A 3 0.43 0.58 76.03
N ASP A 4 0.26 1.90 76.02
CA ASP A 4 -0.29 2.72 74.96
C ASP A 4 0.47 2.49 73.65
N LYS A 5 -0.27 2.15 72.58
CA LYS A 5 0.26 2.05 71.21
C LYS A 5 -0.44 3.08 70.36
N SER A 6 0.16 4.27 70.30
CA SER A 6 -0.12 5.26 69.28
C SER A 6 0.30 4.74 67.90
N PRO A 7 -0.51 4.96 66.83
CA PRO A 7 -0.16 4.50 65.49
C PRO A 7 0.90 5.41 64.86
N THR A 8 2.03 4.83 64.50
CA THR A 8 3.08 5.46 63.69
C THR A 8 2.57 5.76 62.28
N SER A 9 2.52 7.04 61.91
CA SER A 9 2.22 7.48 60.54
C SER A 9 3.34 7.04 59.59
N THR A 10 2.99 6.29 58.56
CA THR A 10 3.91 5.92 57.48
C THR A 10 3.93 7.07 56.46
N PRO A 11 5.09 7.57 56.00
CA PRO A 11 5.13 8.61 54.99
C PRO A 11 4.61 8.08 53.65
N ILE A 12 3.68 8.82 53.03
CA ILE A 12 3.22 8.57 51.66
C ILE A 12 4.39 8.87 50.71
N PRO A 13 4.82 7.96 49.82
CA PRO A 13 5.90 8.24 48.90
C PRO A 13 5.46 9.31 47.89
N MET A 14 6.23 10.40 47.82
CA MET A 14 6.07 11.42 46.77
C MET A 14 6.22 10.74 45.40
N MET A 15 5.17 10.82 44.58
CA MET A 15 5.28 10.53 43.15
C MET A 15 6.27 11.50 42.53
N VAL A 16 7.44 10.97 42.15
CA VAL A 16 8.36 11.67 41.26
C VAL A 16 7.64 11.85 39.93
N LYS A 17 7.20 13.08 39.63
CA LYS A 17 6.79 13.46 38.28
C LYS A 17 8.02 13.32 37.38
N THR A 18 8.13 12.20 36.68
CA THR A 18 9.09 12.05 35.58
C THR A 18 8.80 13.15 34.57
N ALA A 19 9.78 14.03 34.35
CA ALA A 19 9.72 15.02 33.28
C ALA A 19 9.42 14.31 31.94
N PRO A 20 8.59 14.88 31.06
CA PRO A 20 8.34 14.29 29.76
C PRO A 20 9.68 14.10 29.04
N LYS A 21 9.96 12.86 28.61
CA LYS A 21 11.11 12.58 27.74
C LYS A 21 11.01 13.53 26.55
N ARG A 22 12.06 14.32 26.32
CA ARG A 22 12.18 15.17 25.13
C ARG A 22 11.98 14.26 23.91
N LYS A 23 10.89 14.46 23.16
CA LYS A 23 10.65 13.73 21.91
C LYS A 23 11.87 13.98 21.01
N ASP A 24 12.45 12.90 20.51
CA ASP A 24 13.47 12.97 19.47
C ASP A 24 12.85 13.68 18.26
N PRO A 25 13.39 14.84 17.81
CA PRO A 25 12.79 15.61 16.72
C PRO A 25 12.68 14.79 15.41
N ASP A 26 13.57 13.81 15.22
CA ASP A 26 13.56 12.95 14.04
C ASP A 26 12.61 11.73 14.17
N ALA A 27 11.95 11.54 15.31
CA ALA A 27 11.09 10.38 15.53
C ALA A 27 9.79 10.47 14.71
N LEU A 28 9.55 9.42 13.92
CA LEU A 28 8.30 9.23 13.19
C LEU A 28 7.16 8.89 14.15
N GLU A 29 6.14 9.75 14.20
CA GLU A 29 4.90 9.51 14.95
C GLU A 29 3.76 9.17 13.97
N VAL A 30 3.07 8.05 14.19
CA VAL A 30 1.89 7.69 13.40
C VAL A 30 0.68 7.66 14.33
N ARG A 31 -0.39 8.36 13.95
CA ARG A 31 -1.64 8.46 14.73
C ARG A 31 -2.84 8.75 13.85
N ILE A 32 -4.04 8.59 14.42
CA ILE A 32 -5.27 9.07 13.79
C ILE A 32 -5.25 10.61 13.72
N LEU A 33 -5.67 11.15 12.58
CA LEU A 33 -5.85 12.57 12.37
C LEU A 33 -7.12 13.05 13.06
N SER A 34 -7.08 14.27 13.57
CA SER A 34 -8.19 14.88 14.30
C SER A 34 -8.35 16.35 13.97
N GLY A 35 -9.59 16.74 13.66
CA GLY A 35 -9.95 18.13 13.43
C GLY A 35 -9.61 18.64 12.03
N ILE A 36 -10.28 19.73 11.65
CA ILE A 36 -10.24 20.26 10.29
C ILE A 36 -8.84 20.69 9.84
N THR A 37 -8.02 21.24 10.74
CA THR A 37 -6.65 21.66 10.41
C THR A 37 -5.77 20.53 9.91
N GLU A 38 -5.90 19.33 10.49
CA GLU A 38 -5.14 18.15 10.07
C GLU A 38 -5.71 17.53 8.79
N PHE A 39 -7.04 17.55 8.63
CA PHE A 39 -7.68 17.09 7.40
C PHE A 39 -7.35 18.00 6.21
N ASP A 40 -7.25 19.32 6.42
CA ASP A 40 -6.77 20.26 5.42
C ASP A 40 -5.29 20.01 5.07
N ALA A 41 -4.46 19.69 6.07
CA ALA A 41 -3.06 19.32 5.82
C ALA A 41 -2.96 18.01 5.03
N ALA A 42 -3.81 17.02 5.32
CA ALA A 42 -3.91 15.77 4.58
C ALA A 42 -4.33 16.01 3.12
N ALA A 43 -5.38 16.80 2.89
CA ALA A 43 -5.81 17.16 1.54
C ALA A 43 -4.69 17.85 0.77
N ARG A 44 -4.02 18.85 1.37
CA ARG A 44 -2.86 19.49 0.73
C ARG A 44 -1.77 18.47 0.39
N LEU A 45 -1.40 17.59 1.33
CA LEU A 45 -0.37 16.58 1.07
C LEU A 45 -0.76 15.64 -0.08
N ILE A 46 -2.01 15.18 -0.13
CA ILE A 46 -2.53 14.33 -1.23
C ILE A 46 -2.43 15.05 -2.56
N GLY A 47 -2.86 16.32 -2.63
CA GLY A 47 -2.74 17.14 -3.83
C GLY A 47 -1.29 17.29 -4.30
N HIS A 48 -0.35 17.58 -3.40
CA HIS A 48 1.07 17.70 -3.75
C HIS A 48 1.71 16.39 -4.23
N VAL A 49 1.19 15.24 -3.80
CA VAL A 49 1.74 13.92 -4.17
C VAL A 49 1.18 13.43 -5.50
N PHE A 50 -0.12 13.63 -5.75
CA PHE A 50 -0.81 12.98 -6.87
C PHE A 50 -1.24 13.93 -7.99
N SER A 51 -1.29 15.24 -7.76
CA SER A 51 -1.86 16.19 -8.71
C SER A 51 -0.81 17.20 -9.20
N PRO A 52 -0.62 17.37 -10.52
CA PRO A 52 0.31 18.36 -11.07
C PRO A 52 -0.01 19.81 -10.66
N ASP A 53 -1.30 20.12 -10.48
CA ASP A 53 -1.80 21.44 -10.04
C ASP A 53 -1.87 21.57 -8.51
N GLY A 54 -1.51 20.52 -7.77
CA GLY A 54 -1.55 20.46 -6.31
C GLY A 54 -2.96 20.37 -5.71
N VAL A 55 -4.02 20.21 -6.52
CA VAL A 55 -5.41 20.13 -6.03
C VAL A 55 -5.75 18.69 -5.63
N SER A 56 -6.21 18.51 -4.39
CA SER A 56 -6.58 17.17 -3.90
C SER A 56 -7.88 16.68 -4.51
N HIS A 57 -7.87 15.45 -5.01
CA HIS A 57 -9.09 14.69 -5.34
C HIS A 57 -9.76 14.10 -4.09
N VAL A 58 -9.11 14.18 -2.92
CA VAL A 58 -9.67 13.83 -1.61
C VAL A 58 -9.67 15.10 -0.74
N PRO A 59 -10.74 15.91 -0.84
CA PRO A 59 -10.83 17.16 -0.08
C PRO A 59 -11.05 16.90 1.43
N ALA A 60 -10.84 17.95 2.23
CA ALA A 60 -10.89 17.84 3.68
C ALA A 60 -12.28 17.52 4.21
N ASP A 61 -13.34 18.02 3.57
CA ASP A 61 -14.74 17.72 3.89
C ASP A 61 -15.08 16.23 3.68
N LEU A 62 -14.57 15.61 2.61
CA LEU A 62 -14.67 14.16 2.41
C LEU A 62 -13.90 13.40 3.50
N THR A 63 -12.72 13.89 3.89
CA THR A 63 -11.92 13.29 4.97
C THR A 63 -12.65 13.35 6.32
N VAL A 64 -13.35 14.46 6.60
CA VAL A 64 -14.26 14.59 7.76
C VAL A 64 -15.36 13.54 7.69
N ALA A 65 -16.03 13.40 6.54
CA ALA A 65 -17.11 12.43 6.37
C ALA A 65 -16.63 10.99 6.62
N VAL A 66 -15.45 10.61 6.10
CA VAL A 66 -14.83 9.31 6.35
C VAL A 66 -14.54 9.11 7.84
N SER A 67 -13.98 10.12 8.52
CA SER A 67 -13.71 10.06 9.96
C SER A 67 -15.00 9.87 10.77
N LEU A 68 -16.06 10.62 10.47
CA LEU A 68 -17.36 10.53 11.13
C LEU A 68 -18.06 9.19 10.88
N ALA A 69 -17.88 8.60 9.69
CA ALA A 69 -18.39 7.28 9.35
C ALA A 69 -17.62 6.12 10.04
N GLY A 70 -16.62 6.44 10.88
CA GLY A 70 -15.80 5.45 11.55
C GLY A 70 -14.71 4.85 10.66
N GLY A 71 -14.37 5.50 9.55
CA GLY A 71 -13.25 5.13 8.69
C GLY A 71 -11.90 5.42 9.32
N TYR A 72 -10.85 4.91 8.69
CA TYR A 72 -9.47 5.16 9.07
C TYR A 72 -8.97 6.42 8.39
N VAL A 73 -8.49 7.37 9.19
CA VAL A 73 -7.78 8.56 8.72
C VAL A 73 -6.49 8.68 9.54
N GLY A 74 -5.42 8.07 9.05
CA GLY A 74 -4.11 8.03 9.72
C GLY A 74 -3.13 9.03 9.13
N GLY A 75 -2.33 9.65 9.97
CA GLY A 75 -1.24 10.56 9.59
C GLY A 75 0.09 10.16 10.19
N ALA A 76 1.16 10.46 9.47
CA ALA A 76 2.54 10.29 9.90
C ALA A 76 3.22 11.65 10.01
N PHE A 77 3.90 11.88 11.13
CA PHE A 77 4.48 13.16 11.52
C PHE A 77 5.96 13.03 11.85
N ILE A 78 6.73 14.08 11.50
CA ILE A 78 8.08 14.35 12.01
C ILE A 78 8.08 15.82 12.41
N ASP A 79 8.56 16.17 13.61
CA ASP A 79 8.54 17.55 14.10
C ASP A 79 7.18 18.26 13.97
N ASN A 80 6.08 17.53 14.26
CA ASN A 80 4.68 17.96 14.06
C ASN A 80 4.27 18.30 12.62
N GLU A 81 5.14 18.07 11.63
CA GLU A 81 4.81 18.21 10.22
C GLU A 81 4.19 16.92 9.67
N LEU A 82 3.02 17.01 9.03
CA LEU A 82 2.39 15.88 8.37
C LEU A 82 3.17 15.51 7.09
N ILE A 83 3.85 14.38 7.12
CA ILE A 83 4.68 13.87 6.02
C ILE A 83 4.10 12.62 5.34
N GLY A 84 3.02 12.08 5.87
CA GLY A 84 2.30 10.97 5.26
C GLY A 84 0.85 10.90 5.73
N VAL A 85 -0.03 10.41 4.89
CA VAL A 85 -1.44 10.20 5.21
C VAL A 85 -1.95 8.92 4.54
N ALA A 86 -2.86 8.21 5.21
CA ALA A 86 -3.61 7.11 4.62
C ALA A 86 -5.08 7.17 5.06
N ILE A 87 -5.99 7.00 4.10
CA ILE A 87 -7.44 7.09 4.30
C ILE A 87 -8.10 5.81 3.79
N ALA A 88 -9.01 5.24 4.60
CA ALA A 88 -9.80 4.07 4.25
C ALA A 88 -11.19 4.11 4.88
N PHE A 89 -12.14 3.45 4.24
CA PHE A 89 -13.54 3.38 4.71
C PHE A 89 -14.06 1.94 4.63
N GLY A 90 -15.10 1.64 5.42
CA GLY A 90 -15.68 0.30 5.50
C GLY A 90 -16.43 -0.12 4.23
N GLU A 91 -16.41 -1.41 3.94
CA GLU A 91 -17.15 -2.01 2.83
C GLU A 91 -18.44 -2.66 3.35
N ILE A 92 -19.59 -2.26 2.80
CA ILE A 92 -20.88 -2.91 3.10
C ILE A 92 -21.01 -4.24 2.37
N ARG A 93 -20.46 -4.30 1.16
CA ARG A 93 -20.35 -5.52 0.34
C ARG A 93 -18.93 -5.60 -0.17
N PRO A 94 -18.07 -6.37 0.51
CA PRO A 94 -16.71 -6.56 0.05
C PRO A 94 -16.71 -7.07 -1.37
N TRP A 95 -15.73 -6.64 -2.16
CA TRP A 95 -15.57 -7.17 -3.49
C TRP A 95 -15.32 -8.69 -3.41
N GLN A 96 -16.02 -9.48 -4.21
CA GLN A 96 -15.91 -10.94 -4.18
C GLN A 96 -15.45 -11.45 -5.54
N HIS A 97 -14.29 -12.12 -5.58
CA HIS A 97 -13.88 -12.82 -6.79
C HIS A 97 -14.86 -13.96 -7.03
N PRO A 98 -15.30 -14.24 -8.26
CA PRO A 98 -16.16 -15.39 -8.57
C PRO A 98 -15.64 -16.78 -8.14
N ARG A 99 -14.39 -16.86 -7.67
CA ARG A 99 -13.71 -18.09 -7.25
C ARG A 99 -13.44 -18.14 -5.74
N GLU A 100 -13.72 -17.06 -5.03
CA GLU A 100 -13.57 -17.00 -3.59
C GLU A 100 -14.86 -17.45 -2.91
N ALA A 101 -14.72 -18.17 -1.79
CA ALA A 101 -15.86 -18.43 -0.93
C ALA A 101 -16.36 -17.11 -0.33
N PRO A 102 -17.69 -16.94 -0.15
CA PRO A 102 -18.22 -15.79 0.56
C PRO A 102 -17.59 -15.68 1.95
N THR A 103 -17.09 -14.50 2.30
CA THR A 103 -16.60 -14.22 3.65
C THR A 103 -17.63 -13.38 4.40
N SER A 104 -17.79 -13.65 5.69
CA SER A 104 -18.60 -12.82 6.60
C SER A 104 -17.76 -11.77 7.32
N SER A 105 -16.48 -11.62 6.95
CA SER A 105 -15.55 -10.73 7.61
C SER A 105 -15.80 -9.27 7.24
N LEU A 106 -15.56 -8.38 8.20
CA LEU A 106 -15.57 -6.94 7.93
C LEU A 106 -14.33 -6.58 7.09
N ALA A 107 -14.56 -5.82 6.02
CA ALA A 107 -13.52 -5.34 5.13
C ALA A 107 -13.52 -3.82 5.01
N MET A 108 -12.41 -3.27 4.53
CA MET A 108 -12.25 -1.86 4.23
C MET A 108 -11.63 -1.65 2.86
N HIS A 109 -12.03 -0.56 2.21
CA HIS A 109 -11.34 -0.05 1.03
C HIS A 109 -10.27 0.96 1.45
N SER A 110 -9.01 0.70 1.10
CA SER A 110 -7.93 1.68 1.26
C SER A 110 -7.90 2.64 0.07
N HIS A 111 -8.49 3.81 0.26
CA HIS A 111 -8.70 4.78 -0.81
C HIS A 111 -7.43 5.49 -1.27
N VAL A 112 -6.63 6.01 -0.33
CA VAL A 112 -5.43 6.79 -0.66
C VAL A 112 -4.33 6.61 0.39
N ALA A 113 -3.08 6.60 -0.06
CA ALA A 113 -1.89 6.67 0.79
C ALA A 113 -0.85 7.59 0.14
N ALA A 114 -0.62 8.76 0.74
CA ALA A 114 0.33 9.75 0.25
C ALA A 114 1.52 9.86 1.22
N VAL A 115 2.73 9.96 0.68
CA VAL A 115 3.96 10.17 1.46
C VAL A 115 4.78 11.28 0.79
N ALA A 116 5.17 12.28 1.57
CA ALA A 116 5.99 13.39 1.09
C ALA A 116 7.34 12.87 0.53
N SER A 117 7.76 13.40 -0.62
CA SER A 117 9.01 12.99 -1.28
C SER A 117 10.25 13.18 -0.41
N LYS A 118 10.27 14.22 0.44
CA LYS A 118 11.35 14.48 1.40
C LYS A 118 11.47 13.43 2.52
N ALA A 119 10.42 12.62 2.74
CA ALA A 119 10.40 11.58 3.75
C ALA A 119 10.73 10.18 3.18
N ARG A 120 11.20 10.10 1.92
CA ARG A 120 11.66 8.85 1.29
C ARG A 120 12.77 8.20 2.14
N GLY A 121 12.77 6.87 2.17
CA GLY A 121 13.74 6.08 2.93
C GLY A 121 13.42 5.88 4.42
N ARG A 122 12.44 6.60 4.99
CA ARG A 122 12.07 6.51 6.42
C ARG A 122 10.95 5.50 6.72
N ARG A 123 10.65 4.58 5.79
CA ARG A 123 9.57 3.57 5.87
C ARG A 123 8.17 4.15 6.23
N VAL A 124 7.92 5.44 5.96
CA VAL A 124 6.67 6.14 6.33
C VAL A 124 5.42 5.41 5.85
N GLY A 125 5.38 5.02 4.57
CA GLY A 125 4.25 4.29 4.00
C GLY A 125 4.04 2.94 4.69
N TRP A 126 5.12 2.22 5.03
CA TRP A 126 5.03 0.96 5.77
C TRP A 126 4.49 1.20 7.18
N SER A 127 5.01 2.19 7.91
CA SER A 127 4.53 2.54 9.26
C SER A 127 3.05 2.96 9.28
N LEU A 128 2.61 3.73 8.27
CA LEU A 128 1.20 4.07 8.09
C LEU A 128 0.33 2.83 7.88
N LYS A 129 0.79 1.88 7.06
CA LYS A 129 0.08 0.63 6.80
C LYS A 129 0.07 -0.30 8.02
N MET A 130 1.15 -0.36 8.79
CA MET A 130 1.17 -1.13 10.04
C MET A 130 0.21 -0.56 11.08
N HIS A 131 0.18 0.76 11.24
CA HIS A 131 -0.80 1.43 12.09
C HIS A 131 -2.24 1.19 11.58
N GLN A 132 -2.46 1.21 10.25
CA GLN A 132 -3.74 0.87 9.65
C GLN A 132 -4.15 -0.58 9.97
N ARG A 133 -3.23 -1.54 9.86
CA ARG A 133 -3.45 -2.95 10.20
C ARG A 133 -3.84 -3.13 11.66
N GLU A 134 -3.08 -2.53 12.58
CA GLU A 134 -3.38 -2.59 14.02
C GLU A 134 -4.75 -1.98 14.33
N TRP A 135 -5.04 -0.80 13.77
CA TRP A 135 -6.32 -0.12 13.95
C TRP A 135 -7.51 -0.95 13.44
N ALA A 136 -7.34 -1.62 12.30
CA ALA A 136 -8.35 -2.44 11.65
C ALA A 136 -8.62 -3.73 12.45
N LEU A 137 -7.56 -4.46 12.81
CA LEU A 137 -7.67 -5.69 13.61
C LEU A 137 -8.34 -5.44 14.97
N ALA A 138 -8.03 -4.31 15.62
CA ALA A 138 -8.68 -3.91 16.87
C ALA A 138 -10.20 -3.66 16.75
N ARG A 139 -10.72 -3.55 15.52
CA ARG A 139 -12.14 -3.34 15.19
C ARG A 139 -12.79 -4.54 14.51
N GLY A 140 -12.10 -5.69 14.47
CA GLY A 140 -12.60 -6.90 13.82
C GLY A 140 -12.60 -6.84 12.29
N VAL A 141 -11.91 -5.85 11.70
CA VAL A 141 -11.63 -5.81 10.27
C VAL A 141 -10.38 -6.63 10.02
N ASP A 142 -10.49 -7.70 9.24
CA ASP A 142 -9.36 -8.59 8.92
C ASP A 142 -8.89 -8.45 7.46
N THR A 143 -9.59 -7.64 6.66
CA THR A 143 -9.37 -7.53 5.22
C THR A 143 -9.36 -6.07 4.80
N ILE A 144 -8.35 -5.68 4.00
CA ILE A 144 -8.28 -4.36 3.37
C ILE A 144 -8.02 -4.53 1.88
N ASP A 145 -8.88 -3.99 1.03
CA ASP A 145 -8.78 -4.06 -0.42
C ASP A 145 -8.41 -2.69 -1.02
N TRP A 146 -7.63 -2.67 -2.09
CA TRP A 146 -7.37 -1.48 -2.91
C TRP A 146 -6.86 -1.86 -4.28
N THR A 147 -6.76 -0.87 -5.16
CA THR A 147 -6.17 -1.03 -6.48
C THR A 147 -4.87 -0.25 -6.60
N PHE A 148 -3.91 -0.76 -7.36
CA PHE A 148 -2.71 0.00 -7.72
C PHE A 148 -2.34 -0.22 -9.19
N ASP A 149 -1.51 0.66 -9.76
CA ASP A 149 -0.97 0.47 -11.12
C ASP A 149 0.14 -0.60 -11.10
N PRO A 150 -0.01 -1.72 -11.81
CA PRO A 150 1.02 -2.77 -11.84
C PRO A 150 2.33 -2.37 -12.54
N LEU A 151 2.37 -1.29 -13.31
CA LEU A 151 3.61 -0.72 -13.86
C LEU A 151 4.34 0.18 -12.85
N GLU A 152 3.68 0.63 -11.80
CA GLU A 152 4.33 1.37 -10.70
C GLU A 152 5.17 0.42 -9.85
N ARG A 153 6.42 0.20 -10.27
CA ARG A 153 7.34 -0.78 -9.66
C ARG A 153 7.45 -0.64 -8.16
N ARG A 154 7.53 0.60 -7.65
CA ARG A 154 7.62 0.87 -6.21
C ARG A 154 6.36 0.44 -5.47
N ASN A 155 5.19 0.68 -6.05
CA ASN A 155 3.91 0.26 -5.48
C ASN A 155 3.74 -1.25 -5.54
N GLY A 156 4.11 -1.89 -6.66
CA GLY A 156 4.11 -3.35 -6.77
C GLY A 156 4.99 -4.01 -5.71
N PHE A 157 6.22 -3.53 -5.54
CA PHE A 157 7.14 -4.02 -4.51
C PHE A 157 6.57 -3.79 -3.10
N PHE A 158 6.02 -2.61 -2.85
CA PHE A 158 5.43 -2.27 -1.56
C PHE A 158 4.24 -3.18 -1.23
N ASN A 159 3.29 -3.35 -2.14
CA ASN A 159 2.08 -4.13 -1.91
C ASN A 159 2.38 -5.63 -1.80
N MET A 160 3.14 -6.19 -2.75
CA MET A 160 3.36 -7.64 -2.80
C MET A 160 4.38 -8.12 -1.76
N THR A 161 5.43 -7.33 -1.51
CA THR A 161 6.59 -7.81 -0.74
C THR A 161 6.73 -7.16 0.63
N LEU A 162 6.37 -5.87 0.78
CA LEU A 162 6.45 -5.18 2.07
C LEU A 162 5.18 -5.23 2.90
N LEU A 163 4.03 -5.53 2.29
CA LEU A 163 2.77 -5.75 2.99
C LEU A 163 2.33 -7.21 3.01
N GLY A 164 2.75 -8.02 2.02
CA GLY A 164 2.23 -9.37 1.84
C GLY A 164 0.76 -9.36 1.36
N ALA A 165 0.38 -8.36 0.57
CA ALA A 165 -0.94 -8.33 -0.05
C ALA A 165 -0.99 -9.30 -1.24
N GLN A 166 -2.16 -9.88 -1.48
CA GLN A 166 -2.40 -10.80 -2.59
C GLN A 166 -2.99 -10.02 -3.77
N ALA A 167 -2.48 -10.25 -4.99
CA ALA A 167 -3.13 -9.79 -6.20
C ALA A 167 -4.33 -10.69 -6.52
N ILE A 168 -5.50 -10.06 -6.69
CA ILE A 168 -6.77 -10.76 -6.83
C ILE A 168 -7.29 -10.71 -8.27
N GLN A 169 -7.25 -9.54 -8.90
CA GLN A 169 -7.75 -9.37 -10.26
C GLN A 169 -7.00 -8.27 -11.00
N TYR A 170 -6.75 -8.48 -12.29
CA TYR A 170 -6.35 -7.42 -13.21
C TYR A 170 -7.59 -6.72 -13.77
N LEU A 171 -7.63 -5.40 -13.68
CA LEU A 171 -8.74 -4.55 -14.09
C LEU A 171 -8.27 -3.59 -15.19
N PRO A 172 -8.48 -3.92 -16.47
CA PRO A 172 -8.10 -3.05 -17.58
C PRO A 172 -8.87 -1.73 -17.54
N ASN A 173 -8.16 -0.62 -17.73
CA ASN A 173 -8.70 0.73 -17.86
C ASN A 173 -9.78 1.09 -16.81
N LEU A 174 -9.52 0.76 -15.52
CA LEU A 174 -10.52 0.80 -14.45
C LEU A 174 -11.18 2.18 -14.28
N TYR A 175 -10.40 3.25 -14.41
CA TYR A 175 -10.86 4.62 -14.21
C TYR A 175 -11.14 5.36 -15.53
N GLY A 176 -11.04 4.67 -16.67
CA GLY A 176 -11.16 5.30 -17.99
C GLY A 176 -10.03 6.27 -18.30
N GLU A 177 -10.30 7.23 -19.21
CA GLU A 177 -9.40 8.33 -19.52
C GLU A 177 -9.43 9.37 -18.39
N ILE A 178 -8.29 9.57 -17.72
CA ILE A 178 -8.12 10.65 -16.73
C ILE A 178 -7.78 11.92 -17.51
N ASP A 179 -8.66 12.92 -17.45
CA ASP A 179 -8.47 14.23 -18.11
C ASP A 179 -7.54 15.13 -17.29
N ASP A 180 -6.26 14.75 -17.24
CA ASP A 180 -5.18 15.63 -16.84
C ASP A 180 -4.12 15.72 -17.96
N ASP A 181 -3.43 16.84 -18.06
CA ASP A 181 -2.48 17.13 -19.16
C ASP A 181 -1.32 16.11 -19.25
N VAL A 182 -1.14 15.25 -18.25
CA VAL A 182 -0.05 14.25 -18.13
C VAL A 182 -0.52 12.84 -18.51
N ASN A 183 -1.78 12.49 -18.23
CA ASN A 183 -2.39 11.17 -18.43
C ASN A 183 -3.31 11.09 -19.64
N ARG A 184 -3.58 12.21 -20.33
CA ARG A 184 -4.29 12.21 -21.62
C ARG A 184 -3.71 11.10 -22.52
N LYS A 185 -4.55 10.10 -22.81
CA LYS A 185 -4.33 8.92 -23.67
C LYS A 185 -3.72 7.66 -23.02
N GLN A 186 -3.57 7.58 -21.70
CA GLN A 186 -3.13 6.35 -21.05
C GLN A 186 -4.30 5.57 -20.43
N GLU A 187 -4.37 4.27 -20.70
CA GLU A 187 -5.33 3.38 -20.03
C GLU A 187 -4.95 3.18 -18.55
N THR A 188 -5.95 3.21 -17.69
CA THR A 188 -5.79 3.16 -16.23
C THR A 188 -5.88 1.73 -15.69
N ASP A 189 -5.01 0.85 -16.19
CA ASP A 189 -4.99 -0.53 -15.70
C ASP A 189 -4.64 -0.58 -14.21
N ARG A 190 -5.37 -1.41 -13.49
CA ARG A 190 -5.16 -1.64 -12.07
C ARG A 190 -5.07 -3.11 -11.75
N VAL A 191 -4.33 -3.44 -10.72
CA VAL A 191 -4.47 -4.72 -10.01
C VAL A 191 -5.21 -4.46 -8.73
N LEU A 192 -6.36 -5.10 -8.56
CA LEU A 192 -7.04 -5.23 -7.27
C LEU A 192 -6.20 -6.14 -6.38
N VAL A 193 -5.86 -5.65 -5.21
CA VAL A 193 -5.15 -6.42 -4.19
C VAL A 193 -6.00 -6.51 -2.94
N ARG A 194 -5.82 -7.63 -2.25
CA ARG A 194 -6.39 -7.91 -0.95
C ARG A 194 -5.29 -8.11 0.07
N TRP A 195 -5.40 -7.39 1.18
CA TRP A 195 -4.55 -7.59 2.33
C TRP A 195 -5.35 -8.26 3.43
N ASN A 196 -5.28 -9.59 3.45
CA ASN A 196 -5.75 -10.38 4.58
C ASN A 196 -4.74 -10.18 5.72
N LEU A 197 -5.14 -9.41 6.72
CA LEU A 197 -4.28 -8.94 7.80
C LEU A 197 -3.76 -10.08 8.69
N ASN A 198 -4.42 -11.23 8.67
CA ASN A 198 -4.06 -12.44 9.42
C ASN A 198 -3.39 -13.52 8.56
N SER A 199 -3.14 -13.27 7.28
CA SER A 199 -2.43 -14.24 6.44
C SER A 199 -0.98 -14.42 6.92
N PRO A 200 -0.36 -15.60 6.70
CA PRO A 200 1.05 -15.82 7.01
C PRO A 200 1.97 -14.76 6.40
N GLU A 201 1.72 -14.38 5.15
CA GLU A 201 2.50 -13.38 4.40
C GLU A 201 2.39 -11.99 5.05
N ALA A 202 1.19 -11.57 5.43
CA ALA A 202 0.96 -10.30 6.11
C ALA A 202 1.61 -10.26 7.51
N ILE A 203 1.58 -11.38 8.25
CA ILE A 203 2.21 -11.49 9.57
C ILE A 203 3.73 -11.42 9.45
N ILE A 204 4.32 -12.14 8.49
CA ILE A 204 5.77 -12.09 8.22
C ILE A 204 6.18 -10.66 7.81
N ALA A 205 5.46 -10.04 6.89
CA ALA A 205 5.73 -8.67 6.44
C ALA A 205 5.61 -7.65 7.59
N ALA A 206 4.62 -7.81 8.47
CA ALA A 206 4.42 -6.95 9.64
C ALA A 206 5.53 -7.08 10.69
N SER A 207 6.24 -8.22 10.76
CA SER A 207 7.44 -8.36 11.60
C SER A 207 8.62 -7.50 11.16
N GLY A 208 8.52 -6.85 9.99
CA GLY A 208 9.58 -6.04 9.39
C GLY A 208 10.57 -6.86 8.55
N THR A 209 10.39 -8.19 8.50
CA THR A 209 11.18 -9.11 7.67
C THR A 209 10.82 -8.92 6.20
N LEU A 210 11.80 -8.48 5.40
CA LEU A 210 11.66 -8.40 3.94
C LEU A 210 12.12 -9.72 3.32
N VAL A 211 11.22 -10.40 2.61
CA VAL A 211 11.54 -11.62 1.86
C VAL A 211 11.26 -11.36 0.39
N GLU A 212 12.30 -11.05 -0.38
CA GLU A 212 12.16 -10.97 -1.83
C GLU A 212 12.17 -12.38 -2.44
N PRO A 213 11.38 -12.62 -3.49
CA PRO A 213 11.40 -13.91 -4.15
C PRO A 213 12.77 -14.13 -4.84
N ALA A 214 13.39 -15.28 -4.60
CA ALA A 214 14.62 -15.65 -5.28
C ALA A 214 14.37 -15.87 -6.78
N ILE A 215 15.26 -15.38 -7.63
CA ILE A 215 15.18 -15.53 -9.08
C ILE A 215 16.52 -16.05 -9.60
N THR A 216 16.47 -17.12 -10.38
CA THR A 216 17.64 -17.74 -11.01
C THR A 216 17.85 -17.24 -12.44
N ASP A 217 19.08 -17.35 -12.95
CA ASP A 217 19.40 -17.01 -14.35
C ASP A 217 18.58 -17.84 -15.36
N ALA A 218 18.26 -19.08 -15.01
CA ALA A 218 17.45 -19.96 -15.85
C ALA A 218 15.99 -19.45 -15.97
N GLU A 219 15.43 -18.90 -14.89
CA GLU A 219 14.09 -18.30 -14.88
C GLU A 219 14.09 -16.96 -15.62
N MET A 220 15.12 -16.13 -15.44
CA MET A 220 15.26 -14.87 -16.18
C MET A 220 15.26 -15.09 -17.69
N LYS A 221 16.01 -16.09 -18.17
CA LYS A 221 16.07 -16.45 -19.61
C LYS A 221 14.73 -16.93 -20.17
N LYS A 222 13.82 -17.40 -19.32
CA LYS A 222 12.46 -17.84 -19.66
C LYS A 222 11.39 -16.88 -19.13
N SER A 223 11.75 -15.61 -18.95
CA SER A 223 10.80 -14.61 -18.49
C SER A 223 9.76 -14.29 -19.56
N ALA A 224 8.54 -13.98 -19.11
CA ALA A 224 7.46 -13.56 -20.00
C ALA A 224 7.70 -12.16 -20.56
N LEU A 225 8.38 -11.33 -19.78
CA LEU A 225 8.64 -9.94 -20.09
C LEU A 225 9.87 -9.47 -19.32
N TRP A 226 10.84 -8.84 -19.98
CA TRP A 226 12.09 -8.40 -19.33
C TRP A 226 12.00 -6.95 -18.82
N PRO A 227 12.36 -6.64 -17.56
CA PRO A 227 12.41 -5.28 -17.03
C PRO A 227 13.31 -4.36 -17.85
N SER A 228 12.81 -3.20 -18.27
CA SER A 228 13.57 -2.25 -19.08
C SER A 228 12.96 -0.85 -19.03
N ASP A 229 13.79 0.18 -19.18
CA ASP A 229 13.37 1.59 -19.29
C ASP A 229 13.22 2.04 -20.76
N ARG A 230 13.08 1.08 -21.67
CA ARG A 230 12.75 1.29 -23.08
C ARG A 230 11.45 0.57 -23.40
N ALA A 231 10.96 0.67 -24.63
CA ALA A 231 9.85 -0.16 -25.09
C ALA A 231 10.07 -1.65 -24.73
N PRO A 232 9.01 -2.37 -24.28
CA PRO A 232 9.13 -3.75 -23.89
C PRO A 232 9.46 -4.64 -25.09
N SER A 233 10.11 -5.77 -24.83
CA SER A 233 10.14 -6.87 -25.80
C SER A 233 8.73 -7.44 -26.01
N ALA A 234 8.53 -8.20 -27.09
CA ALA A 234 7.28 -8.93 -27.28
C ALA A 234 7.03 -9.87 -26.08
N PRO A 235 5.82 -9.87 -25.49
CA PRO A 235 5.50 -10.72 -24.35
C PRO A 235 5.53 -12.19 -24.77
N GLN A 236 6.18 -13.02 -23.95
CA GLN A 236 6.19 -14.48 -24.11
C GLN A 236 5.10 -15.07 -23.21
N VAL A 237 3.97 -15.41 -23.83
CA VAL A 237 2.87 -16.10 -23.13
C VAL A 237 3.24 -17.57 -23.02
N PHE A 238 3.58 -18.04 -21.81
CA PHE A 238 3.82 -19.46 -21.59
C PHE A 238 2.49 -20.20 -21.44
N SER A 239 1.98 -20.70 -22.56
CA SER A 239 0.88 -21.67 -22.58
C SER A 239 1.44 -23.08 -22.33
N GLY A 240 1.55 -23.46 -21.06
CA GLY A 240 1.94 -24.84 -20.73
C GLY A 240 1.84 -25.17 -19.26
N ALA A 241 1.22 -26.31 -18.95
CA ALA A 241 1.18 -26.90 -17.60
C ALA A 241 2.56 -27.27 -17.03
N GLN A 242 3.64 -27.07 -17.79
CA GLN A 242 5.00 -27.46 -17.42
C GLN A 242 5.79 -26.38 -16.67
N GLN A 243 5.38 -25.11 -16.74
CA GLN A 243 6.11 -24.02 -16.08
C GLN A 243 5.33 -23.52 -14.87
N MET A 244 5.69 -24.06 -13.69
CA MET A 244 5.05 -23.73 -12.41
C MET A 244 5.27 -22.27 -11.98
N ARG A 245 6.31 -21.61 -12.51
CA ARG A 245 6.71 -20.25 -12.14
C ARG A 245 7.10 -19.39 -13.34
N GLN A 246 6.51 -18.20 -13.44
CA GLN A 246 6.69 -17.25 -14.54
C GLN A 246 7.13 -15.88 -13.99
N LEU A 247 7.99 -15.18 -14.74
CA LEU A 247 8.45 -13.84 -14.40
C LEU A 247 7.85 -12.81 -15.34
N CYS A 248 7.34 -11.71 -14.79
CA CYS A 248 6.85 -10.57 -15.56
C CYS A 248 7.58 -9.29 -15.14
N GLY A 249 8.30 -8.68 -16.07
CA GLY A 249 9.06 -7.47 -15.84
C GLY A 249 8.22 -6.19 -15.78
N THR A 250 8.86 -5.14 -15.29
CA THR A 250 8.33 -3.76 -15.18
C THR A 250 9.39 -2.75 -15.59
N PRO A 251 9.02 -1.56 -16.08
CA PRO A 251 9.95 -0.44 -16.16
C PRO A 251 10.35 0.05 -14.76
N THR A 252 11.44 0.81 -14.65
CA THR A 252 11.94 1.37 -13.38
C THR A 252 11.06 2.47 -12.87
N ASP A 253 10.57 3.30 -13.78
CA ASP A 253 9.74 4.46 -13.49
C ASP A 253 8.84 4.71 -14.71
N ILE A 254 7.58 4.24 -14.64
CA ILE A 254 6.64 4.37 -15.74
C ILE A 254 6.22 5.84 -15.94
N GLU A 255 6.16 6.64 -14.88
CA GLU A 255 5.86 8.07 -14.97
C GLU A 255 6.95 8.83 -15.74
N ALA A 256 8.23 8.56 -15.43
CA ALA A 256 9.35 9.15 -16.14
C ALA A 256 9.40 8.68 -17.61
N LEU A 257 9.11 7.40 -17.85
CA LEU A 257 9.02 6.86 -19.20
C LEU A 257 7.89 7.52 -20.00
N ALA A 258 6.69 7.68 -19.42
CA ALA A 258 5.57 8.34 -20.08
C ALA A 258 5.87 9.79 -20.47
N LYS A 259 6.64 10.52 -19.65
CA LYS A 259 7.07 11.89 -19.93
C LYS A 259 8.10 11.99 -21.07
N THR A 260 8.92 10.95 -21.25
CA THR A 260 10.04 10.96 -22.21
C THR A 260 9.75 10.20 -23.50
N ASP A 261 8.96 9.13 -23.42
CA ASP A 261 8.53 8.27 -24.52
C ASP A 261 7.16 7.64 -24.20
N LEU A 262 6.11 8.38 -24.52
CA LEU A 262 4.72 7.94 -24.34
C LEU A 262 4.42 6.65 -25.12
N ALA A 263 5.01 6.45 -26.29
CA ALA A 263 4.77 5.25 -27.11
C ALA A 263 5.34 3.99 -26.43
N ALA A 264 6.51 4.10 -25.80
CA ALA A 264 7.05 3.03 -24.97
C ALA A 264 6.18 2.74 -23.75
N ALA A 265 5.69 3.77 -23.04
CA ALA A 265 4.80 3.60 -21.89
C ALA A 265 3.49 2.87 -22.26
N LEU A 266 2.86 3.27 -23.38
CA LEU A 266 1.66 2.60 -23.90
C LEU A 266 1.92 1.16 -24.37
N SER A 267 3.13 0.88 -24.86
CA SER A 267 3.53 -0.48 -25.24
C SER A 267 3.73 -1.35 -24.00
N TRP A 268 4.30 -0.80 -22.92
CA TRP A 268 4.42 -1.46 -21.62
C TRP A 268 3.07 -1.86 -21.04
N ARG A 269 2.09 -0.95 -21.04
CA ARG A 269 0.72 -1.21 -20.57
C ARG A 269 0.13 -2.45 -21.25
N ARG A 270 0.20 -2.49 -22.58
CA ARG A 270 -0.30 -3.60 -23.39
C ARG A 270 0.47 -4.90 -23.16
N ALA A 271 1.81 -4.83 -23.12
CA ALA A 271 2.66 -6.01 -22.92
C ALA A 271 2.47 -6.65 -21.53
N GLN A 272 2.39 -5.83 -20.48
CA GLN A 272 2.18 -6.34 -19.13
C GLN A 272 0.75 -6.88 -18.94
N ARG A 273 -0.28 -6.20 -19.46
CA ARG A 273 -1.66 -6.70 -19.47
C ARG A 273 -1.75 -8.08 -20.11
N ALA A 274 -1.10 -8.27 -21.26
CA ALA A 274 -1.09 -9.55 -21.98
C ALA A 274 -0.49 -10.73 -21.19
N ILE A 275 0.27 -10.46 -20.12
CA ILE A 275 0.80 -11.49 -19.21
C ILE A 275 -0.02 -11.60 -17.93
N LEU A 276 -0.20 -10.50 -17.20
CA LEU A 276 -0.78 -10.54 -15.85
C LEU A 276 -2.28 -10.86 -15.86
N GLN A 277 -3.04 -10.32 -16.81
CA GLN A 277 -4.49 -10.54 -16.84
C GLN A 277 -4.83 -12.01 -17.11
N PRO A 278 -4.36 -12.66 -18.20
CA PRO A 278 -4.66 -14.08 -18.42
C PRO A 278 -4.13 -14.99 -17.31
N ALA A 279 -2.98 -14.65 -16.71
CA ALA A 279 -2.41 -15.43 -15.61
C ALA A 279 -3.35 -15.42 -14.39
N LEU A 280 -3.76 -14.25 -13.92
CA LEU A 280 -4.71 -14.09 -12.81
C LEU A 280 -6.08 -14.69 -13.17
N ASP A 281 -6.57 -14.49 -14.39
CA ASP A 281 -7.83 -15.09 -14.87
C ASP A 281 -7.76 -16.62 -14.91
N SER A 282 -6.57 -17.21 -15.05
CA SER A 282 -6.36 -18.67 -15.04
C SER A 282 -6.09 -19.26 -13.64
N GLY A 283 -6.06 -18.41 -12.60
CA GLY A 283 -5.84 -18.79 -11.21
C GLY A 283 -4.39 -18.75 -10.75
N ALA A 284 -3.45 -18.22 -11.55
CA ALA A 284 -2.10 -17.98 -11.08
C ALA A 284 -2.10 -16.93 -9.96
N VAL A 285 -1.15 -17.03 -9.04
CA VAL A 285 -0.96 -16.13 -7.91
C VAL A 285 0.34 -15.36 -8.09
N ILE A 286 0.31 -14.05 -7.90
CA ILE A 286 1.54 -13.25 -7.77
C ILE A 286 2.10 -13.51 -6.36
N THR A 287 3.26 -14.15 -6.28
CA THR A 287 3.89 -14.53 -4.99
C THR A 287 4.84 -13.47 -4.45
N GLY A 288 5.11 -12.43 -5.21
CA GLY A 288 5.98 -11.35 -4.79
C GLY A 288 6.42 -10.46 -5.95
N MET A 289 7.17 -9.43 -5.58
CA MET A 289 7.88 -8.60 -6.53
C MET A 289 9.29 -8.31 -6.02
N THR A 290 10.29 -8.33 -6.89
CA THR A 290 11.66 -7.93 -6.54
C THR A 290 11.87 -6.43 -6.75
N ARG A 291 12.84 -5.85 -6.03
CA ARG A 291 13.27 -4.46 -6.26
C ARG A 291 13.77 -4.21 -7.68
N SER A 292 14.33 -5.25 -8.32
CA SER A 292 14.84 -5.19 -9.69
C SER A 292 13.72 -5.21 -10.75
N GLY A 293 12.45 -5.28 -10.35
CA GLY A 293 11.32 -5.07 -11.25
C GLY A 293 10.65 -6.34 -11.76
N TRP A 294 10.82 -7.47 -11.09
CA TRP A 294 10.19 -8.74 -11.46
C TRP A 294 8.99 -9.03 -10.58
N TYR A 295 7.80 -9.18 -11.17
CA TYR A 295 6.73 -9.96 -10.56
C TYR A 295 7.00 -11.45 -10.75
N THR A 296 6.74 -12.23 -9.71
CA THR A 296 6.83 -13.69 -9.73
C THR A 296 5.43 -14.28 -9.64
N LEU A 297 5.06 -15.10 -10.62
CA LEU A 297 3.75 -15.73 -10.71
C LEU A 297 3.90 -17.23 -10.56
N GLU A 298 3.02 -17.85 -9.77
CA GLU A 298 2.97 -19.30 -9.58
C GLU A 298 1.56 -19.83 -9.86
N ARG A 299 1.44 -21.09 -10.29
CA ARG A 299 0.17 -21.73 -10.63
C ARG A 299 -0.10 -22.95 -9.78
#